data_AF-A0A3G8WNN6-F1
#
_entry.id   AF-A0A3G8WNN6-F1
#
_cell.length_a   1.000
_cell.length_b   1.000
_cell.length_c   1.000
_cell.angle_alpha   90.00
_cell.angle_beta   90.00
_cell.angle_gamma   90.00
#
_symmetry.space_group_name_H-M   'P 1'
#
loop_
_entity.id
_entity.type
_entity.pdbx_description
1 polymer ?
#
loop_
_entity_poly.entity_id
_entity_poly.type
_entity_poly.pdbx_seq_one_letter_code
_entity_poly.pdbx_strand_id
1 'polypeptide(L)'
;MKLLKLLGILLAVSSCSTEKLSLSPISQSINDSKAIPVNLNTFPGTFTAKTGIEFYSAELSNQISTFPRFQNSALNAEVSKLKFNVKEYVYAVQSFNIVGQESALFNIEKSYRKIQQLRKYLSTPEDEVINRYLVRIKSNISQLESLKKDTIR
;
A
#
# COMPACT_ATOMS: atom_id res chain seq x y z
N MET A 1 -23.95 -62.35 13.55
CA MET A 1 -24.35 -62.35 12.13
C MET A 1 -25.21 -61.13 11.87
N LYS A 2 -24.80 -60.31 10.89
CA LYS A 2 -25.60 -59.45 10.01
C LYS A 2 -26.85 -58.76 10.61
N LEU A 3 -26.74 -57.45 10.83
CA LEU A 3 -27.79 -56.50 10.46
C LEU A 3 -27.13 -55.18 10.05
N LEU A 4 -26.79 -55.18 8.78
CA LEU A 4 -26.34 -54.06 7.98
C LEU A 4 -27.57 -53.19 7.65
N LYS A 5 -27.35 -51.88 7.58
CA LYS A 5 -27.96 -50.87 6.68
C LYS A 5 -28.75 -49.74 7.37
N LEU A 6 -28.49 -48.54 6.83
CA LEU A 6 -29.08 -47.22 7.09
C LEU A 6 -28.63 -46.49 8.36
N LEU A 7 -27.53 -45.73 8.23
CA LEU A 7 -27.62 -44.26 8.20
C LEU A 7 -26.27 -43.69 7.75
N GLY A 8 -25.99 -43.85 6.45
CA GLY A 8 -24.97 -43.05 5.79
C GLY A 8 -25.61 -41.75 5.30
N ILE A 9 -24.79 -40.68 5.27
CA ILE A 9 -25.03 -39.35 4.69
C ILE A 9 -25.47 -38.29 5.72
N LEU A 10 -24.47 -37.74 6.43
CA LEU A 10 -24.37 -36.38 6.97
C LEU A 10 -22.96 -36.34 7.58
N LEU A 11 -21.94 -35.59 7.14
CA LEU A 11 -21.84 -34.29 6.51
C LEU A 11 -20.52 -34.27 5.74
N ALA A 12 -20.59 -34.24 4.41
CA ALA A 12 -19.45 -33.90 3.56
C ALA A 12 -19.42 -32.38 3.41
N VAL A 13 -18.78 -31.67 4.34
CA VAL A 13 -18.39 -30.26 4.17
C VAL A 13 -17.02 -30.04 4.81
N SER A 14 -15.99 -30.48 4.12
CA SER A 14 -14.63 -29.95 4.27
C SER A 14 -14.03 -29.68 2.89
N SER A 15 -14.72 -28.87 2.08
CA SER A 15 -14.09 -28.22 0.94
C SER A 15 -13.24 -27.06 1.47
N CYS A 16 -12.01 -27.39 1.86
CA CYS A 16 -10.94 -26.41 1.99
C CYS A 16 -10.54 -26.01 0.56
N SER A 17 -11.24 -25.03 -0.03
CA SER A 17 -10.75 -24.36 -1.23
C SER A 17 -9.75 -23.32 -0.74
N THR A 18 -8.47 -23.68 -0.71
CA THR A 18 -7.42 -22.66 -0.71
C THR A 18 -7.41 -22.12 -2.12
N GLU A 19 -7.93 -20.91 -2.27
CA GLU A 19 -7.74 -20.14 -3.50
C GLU A 19 -6.24 -20.02 -3.71
N LYS A 20 -5.73 -20.72 -4.72
CA LYS A 20 -4.33 -20.62 -5.13
C LYS A 20 -4.16 -19.20 -5.66
N LEU A 21 -3.63 -18.31 -4.80
CA LEU A 21 -3.10 -17.01 -5.19
C LEU A 21 -2.15 -17.26 -6.36
N SER A 22 -2.62 -16.95 -7.57
CA SER A 22 -1.79 -16.78 -8.76
C SER A 22 -1.00 -15.50 -8.55
N LEU A 23 -0.01 -15.56 -7.66
CA LEU A 23 1.11 -14.65 -7.75
C LEU A 23 1.85 -15.06 -9.01
N SER A 24 1.81 -14.20 -10.02
CA SER A 24 2.72 -14.28 -11.17
C SER A 24 4.13 -14.55 -10.65
N PRO A 25 4.93 -15.41 -11.31
CA PRO A 25 6.22 -15.81 -10.79
C PRO A 25 7.11 -14.58 -10.72
N ILE A 26 7.24 -13.99 -9.53
CA ILE A 26 8.38 -13.15 -9.20
C ILE A 26 9.49 -14.16 -8.96
N SER A 27 10.17 -14.49 -10.07
CA SER A 27 11.23 -15.48 -10.13
C SER A 27 12.24 -15.23 -9.02
N GLN A 28 12.38 -16.24 -8.17
CA GLN A 28 13.62 -16.50 -7.46
C GLN A 28 14.74 -16.61 -8.50
N SER A 29 15.59 -15.59 -8.57
CA SER A 29 16.96 -15.73 -9.05
C SER A 29 17.80 -14.55 -8.54
N ILE A 30 17.97 -14.49 -7.22
CA ILE A 30 19.12 -13.78 -6.64
C ILE A 30 20.12 -14.89 -6.32
N ASN A 31 21.28 -14.82 -6.96
CA ASN A 31 22.43 -15.72 -6.89
C ASN A 31 22.38 -16.94 -7.84
N ASP A 32 22.65 -16.70 -9.12
CA ASP A 32 23.78 -17.40 -9.75
C ASP A 32 24.32 -16.64 -10.96
N SER A 33 25.64 -16.60 -11.03
CA SER A 33 26.45 -15.75 -11.90
C SER A 33 26.39 -16.19 -13.37
N LYS A 34 25.49 -15.60 -14.16
CA LYS A 34 25.69 -15.34 -15.60
C LYS A 34 24.56 -14.43 -16.11
N ALA A 35 24.91 -13.18 -16.41
CA ALA A 35 23.98 -12.20 -16.96
C ALA A 35 23.43 -12.68 -18.32
N ILE A 36 22.18 -13.13 -18.33
CA ILE A 36 21.37 -13.19 -19.54
C ILE A 36 20.77 -11.79 -19.72
N PRO A 37 21.01 -11.09 -20.85
CA PRO A 37 20.42 -9.79 -21.07
C PRO A 37 18.91 -9.97 -21.20
N VAL A 38 18.17 -9.61 -20.16
CA VAL A 38 16.71 -9.48 -20.22
C VAL A 38 16.43 -8.32 -21.16
N ASN A 39 15.94 -8.66 -22.36
CA ASN A 39 15.45 -7.68 -23.31
C ASN A 39 14.15 -7.09 -22.77
N LEU A 40 14.23 -5.86 -22.27
CA LEU A 40 13.14 -5.09 -21.68
C LEU A 40 12.03 -4.74 -22.69
N ASN A 41 12.17 -5.09 -23.97
CA ASN A 41 11.23 -4.75 -25.04
C ASN A 41 10.03 -5.71 -25.15
N THR A 42 9.94 -6.75 -24.31
CA THR A 42 8.83 -7.72 -24.34
C THR A 42 7.70 -7.41 -23.33
N PHE A 43 7.82 -6.32 -22.55
CA PHE A 43 6.70 -5.72 -21.83
C PHE A 43 6.15 -4.56 -22.65
N PRO A 44 4.88 -4.58 -23.10
CA PRO A 44 4.31 -3.53 -23.97
C PRO A 44 3.90 -2.29 -23.14
N GLY A 45 4.85 -1.75 -22.39
CA GLY A 45 4.74 -0.55 -21.58
C GLY A 45 6.00 -0.40 -20.74
N THR A 46 6.96 0.38 -21.22
CA THR A 46 8.13 0.75 -20.41
C THR A 46 7.63 1.48 -19.17
N PHE A 47 8.00 0.99 -17.98
CA PHE A 47 7.76 1.74 -16.74
C PHE A 47 8.67 2.97 -16.76
N THR A 48 8.11 4.07 -17.25
CA THR A 48 8.72 5.40 -17.28
C THR A 48 8.50 6.12 -15.96
N ALA A 49 9.27 7.19 -15.72
CA ALA A 49 9.03 8.06 -14.57
C ALA A 49 7.60 8.60 -14.54
N LYS A 50 7.03 8.93 -15.71
CA LYS A 50 5.62 9.36 -15.83
C LYS A 50 4.64 8.28 -15.36
N THR A 51 4.77 7.04 -15.86
CA THR A 51 3.89 5.93 -15.42
C THR A 51 4.09 5.59 -13.94
N GLY A 52 5.31 5.75 -13.42
CA GLY A 52 5.56 5.57 -11.99
C GLY A 52 4.91 6.65 -11.13
N ILE A 53 4.95 7.92 -11.57
CA ILE A 53 4.27 9.02 -10.87
C ILE A 53 2.76 8.78 -10.83
N GLU A 54 2.15 8.37 -11.94
CA GLU A 54 0.73 8.02 -12.01
C GLU A 54 0.40 6.85 -11.06
N PHE A 55 1.20 5.78 -11.09
CA PHE A 55 1.02 4.60 -10.24
C PHE A 55 1.06 4.94 -8.74
N TYR A 56 2.12 5.59 -8.26
CA TYR A 56 2.25 5.88 -6.83
C TYR A 56 1.26 6.95 -6.35
N SER A 57 0.82 7.85 -7.23
CA SER A 57 -0.26 8.80 -6.94
C SER A 57 -1.62 8.09 -6.76
N ALA A 58 -1.90 7.10 -7.60
CA ALA A 58 -3.09 6.27 -7.47
C ALA A 58 -3.05 5.42 -6.20
N GLU A 59 -1.90 4.82 -5.88
CA GLU A 59 -1.70 4.07 -4.64
C GLU A 59 -1.92 4.93 -3.40
N LEU A 60 -1.39 6.17 -3.36
CA LEU A 60 -1.66 7.10 -2.26
C LEU A 60 -3.15 7.42 -2.12
N SER A 61 -3.83 7.68 -3.25
CA SER A 61 -5.27 7.96 -3.27
C SER A 61 -6.08 6.78 -2.74
N ASN A 62 -5.68 5.55 -3.10
CA ASN A 62 -6.30 4.33 -2.62
C ASN A 62 -6.01 4.08 -1.12
N GLN A 63 -4.78 4.31 -0.65
CA GLN A 63 -4.44 4.18 0.77
C GLN A 63 -5.28 5.13 1.65
N ILE A 64 -5.49 6.38 1.22
CA ILE A 64 -6.28 7.33 2.01
C ILE A 64 -7.79 7.06 1.91
N SER A 65 -8.29 6.52 0.80
CA SER A 65 -9.71 6.16 0.66
C SER A 65 -10.08 4.97 1.54
N THR A 66 -9.19 3.99 1.65
CA THR A 66 -9.38 2.75 2.42
C THR A 66 -8.95 2.84 3.88
N PHE A 67 -8.38 3.98 4.30
CA PHE A 67 -7.89 4.18 5.67
C PHE A 67 -8.99 3.95 6.71
N PRO A 68 -8.83 3.00 7.66
CA PRO A 68 -9.87 2.65 8.62
C PRO A 68 -10.09 3.75 9.66
N ARG A 69 -11.24 3.67 10.33
CA ARG A 69 -11.55 4.49 11.50
C ARG A 69 -11.18 3.72 12.76
N PHE A 70 -10.56 4.40 13.73
CA PHE A 70 -10.16 3.84 15.02
C PHE A 70 -11.13 4.25 16.11
N GLN A 71 -11.03 3.63 17.30
CA GLN A 71 -11.85 4.06 18.44
C GLN A 71 -11.43 5.44 18.97
N ASN A 72 -10.13 5.75 18.93
CA ASN A 72 -9.58 7.00 19.44
C ASN A 72 -9.95 8.20 18.54
N SER A 73 -10.75 9.14 19.06
CA SER A 73 -11.23 10.31 18.31
C SER A 73 -10.13 11.30 17.96
N ALA A 74 -9.18 11.54 18.87
CA ALA A 74 -8.03 12.40 18.63
C ALA A 74 -7.13 11.85 17.51
N LEU A 75 -6.95 10.52 17.50
CA LEU A 75 -6.25 9.84 16.41
C LEU A 75 -6.97 10.02 15.07
N ASN A 76 -8.28 9.79 15.03
CA ASN A 76 -9.07 9.97 13.80
C ASN A 76 -9.00 11.41 13.26
N ALA A 77 -8.93 12.41 14.14
CA ALA A 77 -8.77 13.80 13.72
C ALA A 77 -7.41 14.04 13.04
N GLU A 78 -6.32 13.50 13.60
CA GLU A 78 -5.00 13.61 12.98
C GLU A 78 -4.87 12.74 11.71
N VAL A 79 -5.52 11.57 11.65
CA VAL A 79 -5.63 10.75 10.43
C VAL A 79 -6.40 11.52 9.34
N SER A 80 -7.46 12.24 9.70
CA SER A 80 -8.22 13.04 8.72
C SER A 80 -7.36 14.16 8.12
N LYS A 81 -6.53 14.83 8.95
CA LYS A 81 -5.55 15.81 8.47
C LYS A 81 -4.49 15.16 7.58
N LEU A 82 -3.96 14.00 7.97
CA LEU A 82 -3.01 13.25 7.15
C LEU A 82 -3.62 12.94 5.77
N LYS A 83 -4.83 12.38 5.72
CA LYS A 83 -5.53 12.06 4.47
C LYS A 83 -5.71 13.29 3.58
N PHE A 84 -6.14 14.40 4.17
CA PHE A 84 -6.26 15.68 3.46
C PHE A 84 -4.93 16.12 2.86
N ASN A 85 -3.85 16.16 3.66
CA ASN A 85 -2.55 16.62 3.16
C ASN A 85 -1.94 15.67 2.12
N VAL A 86 -2.17 14.36 2.21
CA VAL A 86 -1.78 13.40 1.16
C VAL A 86 -2.54 13.67 -0.14
N LYS A 87 -3.83 13.98 -0.07
CA LYS A 87 -4.62 14.38 -1.25
C LYS A 87 -4.06 15.66 -1.88
N GLU A 88 -3.76 16.67 -1.07
CA GLU A 88 -3.16 17.92 -1.54
C GLU A 88 -1.79 17.68 -2.19
N TYR A 89 -0.97 16.81 -1.61
CA TYR A 89 0.31 16.42 -2.19
C TYR A 89 0.14 15.76 -3.56
N VAL A 90 -0.77 14.79 -3.70
CA VAL A 90 -1.07 14.14 -4.98
C VAL A 90 -1.53 15.17 -6.02
N TYR A 91 -2.43 16.08 -5.64
CA TYR A 91 -2.87 17.16 -6.52
C TYR A 91 -1.71 18.08 -6.94
N ALA A 92 -0.84 18.44 -6.00
CA ALA A 92 0.29 19.31 -6.27
C ALA A 92 1.36 18.64 -7.17
N VAL A 93 1.55 17.32 -7.05
CA VAL A 93 2.37 16.52 -7.96
C VAL A 93 1.79 16.55 -9.37
N GLN A 94 0.50 16.30 -9.52
CA GLN A 94 -0.18 16.27 -10.83
C GLN A 94 -0.23 17.64 -11.53
N SER A 95 -0.28 18.72 -10.76
CA SER A 95 -0.30 20.10 -11.26
C SER A 95 1.08 20.75 -11.38
N PHE A 96 2.16 20.00 -11.16
CA PHE A 96 3.54 20.53 -11.15
C PHE A 96 3.75 21.71 -10.19
N ASN A 97 2.95 21.80 -9.13
CA ASN A 97 3.02 22.86 -8.14
C ASN A 97 4.03 22.52 -7.02
N ILE A 98 5.29 22.94 -7.19
CA ILE A 98 6.37 22.63 -6.24
C ILE A 98 6.12 23.20 -4.84
N VAL A 99 5.64 24.45 -4.76
CA VAL A 99 5.33 25.10 -3.47
C VAL A 99 4.21 24.35 -2.74
N GLY A 100 3.19 23.91 -3.47
CA GLY A 100 2.11 23.08 -2.94
C GLY A 100 2.61 21.73 -2.44
N GLN A 101 3.55 21.10 -3.16
CA GLN A 101 4.15 19.82 -2.76
C GLN A 101 4.93 19.96 -1.46
N GLU A 102 5.81 20.96 -1.33
CA GLU A 102 6.60 21.21 -0.12
C GLU A 102 5.71 21.48 1.10
N SER A 103 4.70 22.34 0.92
CA SER A 103 3.72 22.64 1.98
C SER A 103 2.93 21.39 2.40
N ALA A 104 2.48 20.58 1.44
CA ALA A 104 1.76 19.35 1.73
C ALA A 104 2.65 18.33 2.45
N LEU A 105 3.91 18.14 2.02
CA LEU A 105 4.88 17.26 2.67
C LEU A 105 5.13 17.65 4.13
N PHE A 106 5.37 18.94 4.39
CA PHE A 106 5.53 19.45 5.76
C PHE A 106 4.32 19.10 6.64
N ASN A 107 3.11 19.30 6.12
CA ASN A 107 1.89 19.01 6.86
C ASN A 107 1.62 17.51 7.02
N ILE A 108 2.02 16.67 6.05
CA ILE A 108 2.01 15.21 6.17
C ILE A 108 2.92 14.77 7.32
N GLU A 109 4.16 15.27 7.37
CA GLU A 109 5.09 14.94 8.45
C GLU A 109 4.56 15.34 9.82
N LYS A 110 3.96 16.52 9.93
CA LYS A 110 3.36 17.01 11.18
C LYS A 110 2.26 16.07 11.67
N SER A 111 1.33 15.69 10.81
CA SER A 111 0.27 14.72 11.15
C SER A 111 0.86 13.35 11.49
N TYR A 112 1.87 12.89 10.74
CA TYR A 112 2.55 11.62 10.98
C TYR A 112 3.15 11.56 12.39
N ARG A 113 3.91 12.59 12.80
CA ARG A 113 4.54 12.64 14.14
C ARG A 113 3.49 12.61 15.26
N LYS A 114 2.38 13.33 15.09
CA LYS A 114 1.28 13.31 16.07
C LYS A 114 0.58 11.97 16.15
N ILE A 115 0.33 11.33 15.01
CA ILE A 115 -0.21 9.97 14.97
C ILE A 115 0.71 9.02 15.73
N GLN A 116 2.03 9.09 15.50
CA GLN A 116 3.01 8.26 16.22
C GLN A 116 2.93 8.45 17.74
N GLN A 117 2.69 9.66 18.22
CA GLN A 117 2.51 9.93 19.66
C GLN A 117 1.20 9.34 20.22
N LEU A 118 0.16 9.23 19.40
CA LEU A 118 -1.15 8.72 19.79
C LEU A 118 -1.24 7.18 19.72
N ARG A 119 -0.35 6.54 18.95
CA ARG A 119 -0.29 5.07 18.79
C ARG A 119 -0.14 4.30 20.09
N LYS A 120 0.55 4.87 21.08
CA LYS A 120 0.72 4.25 22.41
C LYS A 120 -0.58 4.00 23.18
N TYR A 121 -1.69 4.59 22.72
CA TYR A 121 -3.03 4.42 23.31
C TYR A 121 -3.90 3.41 22.55
N LEU A 122 -3.35 2.74 21.53
CA LEU A 122 -4.07 1.77 20.72
C LEU A 122 -3.90 0.35 21.26
N SER A 123 -4.90 -0.48 20.99
CA SER A 123 -4.74 -1.93 21.08
C SER A 123 -3.69 -2.40 20.07
N THR A 124 -2.98 -3.50 20.37
CA THR A 124 -1.97 -4.06 19.45
C THR A 124 -2.50 -4.26 18.02
N PRO A 125 -3.71 -4.80 17.79
CA PRO A 125 -4.25 -4.94 16.43
C PRO A 125 -4.47 -3.59 15.72
N GLU A 126 -4.99 -2.58 16.42
CA GLU A 126 -5.17 -1.24 15.84
C GLU A 126 -3.82 -0.58 15.54
N ASP A 127 -2.83 -0.76 16.42
CA ASP A 127 -1.48 -0.23 16.24
C ASP A 127 -0.79 -0.82 15.01
N GLU A 128 -0.90 -2.14 14.80
CA GLU A 128 -0.37 -2.81 13.61
C GLU A 128 -1.05 -2.32 12.33
N VAL A 129 -2.38 -2.16 12.36
CA VAL A 129 -3.15 -1.65 11.23
C VAL A 129 -2.68 -0.24 10.87
N ILE A 130 -2.65 0.69 11.82
CA ILE A 130 -2.25 2.06 11.51
C ILE A 130 -0.80 2.14 11.05
N ASN A 131 0.11 1.39 11.67
CA ASN A 131 1.51 1.35 11.28
C ASN A 131 1.67 0.94 9.82
N ARG A 132 0.92 -0.07 9.37
CA ARG A 132 0.93 -0.53 7.97
C ARG A 132 0.54 0.57 6.99
N TYR A 133 -0.54 1.31 7.28
CA TYR A 133 -0.97 2.43 6.43
C TYR A 133 0.06 3.56 6.41
N LEU A 134 0.62 3.91 7.57
CA LEU A 134 1.64 4.96 7.69
C LEU A 134 2.92 4.60 6.91
N VAL A 135 3.39 3.37 7.02
CA VAL A 135 4.57 2.89 6.29
C VAL A 135 4.32 2.91 4.79
N ARG A 136 3.14 2.45 4.33
CA ARG A 136 2.79 2.48 2.89
C ARG A 136 2.71 3.90 2.34
N ILE A 137 2.06 4.83 3.06
CA ILE A 137 2.01 6.24 2.66
C ILE A 137 3.42 6.82 2.56
N LYS A 138 4.26 6.62 3.58
CA LYS A 138 5.64 7.10 3.58
C LYS A 138 6.43 6.55 2.40
N SER A 139 6.34 5.24 2.17
CA SER A 139 7.04 4.56 1.07
C SER A 139 6.61 5.12 -0.29
N ASN A 140 5.31 5.25 -0.54
CA ASN A 140 4.82 5.76 -1.82
C ASN A 140 5.21 7.22 -2.06
N ILE A 141 5.22 8.06 -1.02
CA ILE A 141 5.74 9.42 -1.11
C ILE A 141 7.24 9.40 -1.47
N SER A 142 8.05 8.58 -0.80
CA SER A 142 9.49 8.47 -1.10
C SER A 142 9.75 8.04 -2.54
N GLN A 143 8.96 7.09 -3.07
CA GLN A 143 9.07 6.67 -4.46
C GLN A 143 8.69 7.79 -5.43
N LEU A 144 7.65 8.57 -5.14
CA LEU A 144 7.28 9.74 -5.94
C LEU A 144 8.38 10.79 -5.98
N GLU A 145 8.94 11.14 -4.81
CA GLU A 145 10.03 12.12 -4.74
C GLU A 145 11.28 11.65 -5.49
N SER A 146 11.61 10.36 -5.43
CA SER A 146 12.72 9.79 -6.21
C SER A 146 12.49 9.94 -7.72
N LEU A 147 11.32 9.53 -8.22
CA LEU A 147 11.00 9.58 -9.65
C LEU A 147 10.95 11.02 -10.19
N LYS A 148 10.43 11.95 -9.38
CA LYS A 148 10.40 13.37 -9.74
C LYS A 148 11.81 13.94 -9.88
N LYS A 149 12.71 13.60 -8.96
CA LYS A 149 14.11 14.04 -9.01
C LYS A 149 14.80 13.57 -10.30
N ASP A 150 14.51 12.35 -10.74
CA ASP A 150 15.07 11.78 -11.96
C ASP A 150 14.47 12.40 -13.24
N THR A 151 13.27 12.99 -13.15
CA THR A 151 12.58 13.65 -14.29
C THR A 151 13.03 15.10 -14.49
N ILE A 152 13.49 15.77 -13.43
CA ILE A 152 13.92 17.19 -13.47
C ILE A 152 15.41 17.31 -13.89
N ARG A 153 16.16 16.20 -13.89
CA ARG A 153 17.58 16.15 -14.28
C ARG A 153 17.75 15.95 -15.78
#